data_AF-A0A954YBC6-F1
#
_entry.id   AF-A0A954YBC6-F1
#
_cell.length_a   1.000
_cell.length_b   1.000
_cell.length_c   1.000
_cell.angle_alpha   90.00
_cell.angle_beta   90.00
_cell.angle_gamma   90.00
#
_symmetry.space_group_name_H-M   'P 1'
#
loop_
_entity.id
_entity.type
_entity.pdbx_description
1 polymer ?
#
loop_
_entity_poly.entity_id
_entity_poly.type
_entity_poly.pdbx_seq_one_letter_code
_entity_poly.pdbx_strand_id
1 'polypeptide(L)'
;MRPRMRQLITVAVLVTVSPFALATNFLGVEHTNQGGATSTVDPNGSLLVSGLGPTGGTGVDALVGAGEFFILDTTLFNPATVVGGQQAYTIFGDEPNDPNQSLGSLSFIDGGSSLMVPVFFASTPIKVVEVLSGGMVVASGTVTAPEVVTILPISPLASANIEFYRDDSRFNIRLPATAVITVFAGPTVSGDQIRVRPAAPMDVTRIRRVEMRGANIGSFRIRDELIGKFGSGHRGVGNIELDYVGDCPTCEIDMHNPTPTVPSGMTIETRGLRSFSQTWQDLGTLTDGARIRFDASGLYASGPSPRLIGGINAEDTGSRIEITADFADPLITALRFEFYNGGSPVGTLTGRSLSAFASVVDSRWPTGAFAHRRIPTTTPGVARTTFAFLWDTPVSISPPGGGPAFLADEIRIEPDGPTVPTGPTKITTLNTTEEEVPDLVIDGENPDPGCDGDINGDDIVDLSDLAGMLAAFGTCVGDGNYAPEANLNPEEDDCVNLGDLAGLLANFGGCP
;
A
#
# COMPACT_ATOMS: atom_id res chain seq x y z
N MET A 1 39.14 -7.81 -65.42
CA MET A 1 37.88 -8.18 -64.74
C MET A 1 38.13 -9.34 -63.78
N ARG A 2 38.04 -9.09 -62.47
CA ARG A 2 37.78 -10.06 -61.40
C ARG A 2 36.98 -9.32 -60.32
N PRO A 3 35.86 -9.83 -59.81
CA PRO A 3 35.04 -9.10 -58.86
C PRO A 3 35.66 -9.14 -57.47
N ARG A 4 35.74 -7.98 -56.80
CA ARG A 4 36.09 -7.90 -55.38
C ARG A 4 34.88 -8.30 -54.55
N MET A 5 34.97 -9.45 -53.91
CA MET A 5 34.00 -9.97 -52.95
C MET A 5 34.16 -9.18 -51.64
N ARG A 6 33.13 -8.44 -51.21
CA ARG A 6 33.07 -7.84 -49.87
C ARG A 6 32.48 -8.88 -48.92
N GLN A 7 33.29 -9.43 -48.01
CA GLN A 7 32.79 -10.21 -46.88
C GLN A 7 32.21 -9.24 -45.84
N LEU A 8 30.93 -9.40 -45.55
CA LEU A 8 30.25 -8.80 -44.41
C LEU A 8 30.53 -9.73 -43.21
N ILE A 9 31.33 -9.28 -42.24
CA ILE A 9 31.53 -10.00 -40.98
C ILE A 9 30.45 -9.49 -40.01
N THR A 10 29.40 -10.29 -39.82
CA THR A 10 28.42 -10.07 -38.74
C THR A 10 29.01 -10.63 -37.45
N VAL A 11 29.44 -9.74 -36.55
CA VAL A 11 29.80 -10.12 -35.17
C VAL A 11 28.51 -10.10 -34.35
N ALA A 12 27.96 -11.27 -34.07
CA ALA A 12 26.91 -11.42 -33.07
C ALA A 12 27.56 -11.45 -31.68
N VAL A 13 27.48 -10.34 -30.95
CA VAL A 13 27.80 -10.31 -29.51
C VAL A 13 26.59 -10.85 -28.77
N LEU A 14 26.67 -12.11 -28.34
CA LEU A 14 25.72 -12.69 -27.40
C LEU A 14 26.08 -12.17 -26.01
N VAL A 15 25.40 -11.11 -25.56
CA VAL A 15 25.44 -10.71 -24.15
C VAL A 15 24.40 -11.54 -23.42
N THR A 16 24.85 -12.61 -22.76
CA THR A 16 24.03 -13.29 -21.74
C THR A 16 23.96 -12.37 -20.51
N VAL A 17 22.90 -11.58 -20.43
CA VAL A 17 22.54 -10.91 -19.19
C VAL A 17 21.88 -11.95 -18.30
N SER A 18 22.56 -12.39 -17.26
CA SER A 18 21.96 -13.18 -16.18
C SER A 18 20.91 -12.31 -15.49
N PRO A 19 19.62 -12.68 -15.45
CA PRO A 19 18.66 -11.95 -14.63
C PRO A 19 18.94 -12.32 -13.18
N PHE A 20 19.66 -11.46 -12.46
CA PHE A 20 19.56 -11.45 -11.01
C PHE A 20 18.17 -10.88 -10.68
N ALA A 21 17.21 -11.78 -10.43
CA ALA A 21 15.97 -11.42 -9.78
C ALA A 21 16.33 -11.02 -8.33
N LEU A 22 16.29 -9.72 -8.04
CA LEU A 22 16.38 -9.23 -6.66
C LEU A 22 14.98 -9.35 -6.06
N ALA A 23 14.90 -10.14 -4.98
CA ALA A 23 13.69 -10.37 -4.23
C ALA A 23 13.28 -9.08 -3.50
N THR A 24 12.05 -8.62 -3.76
CA THR A 24 11.38 -7.56 -3.01
C THR A 24 10.85 -8.17 -1.72
N ASN A 25 11.30 -7.67 -0.57
CA ASN A 25 10.98 -8.23 0.74
C ASN A 25 9.76 -7.49 1.32
N PHE A 26 8.56 -8.03 1.11
CA PHE A 26 7.35 -7.50 1.77
C PHE A 26 7.34 -7.93 3.24
N LEU A 27 7.33 -6.96 4.16
CA LEU A 27 7.23 -7.18 5.63
C LEU A 27 5.87 -7.74 6.10
N GLY A 28 4.97 -8.14 5.17
CA GLY A 28 3.69 -8.81 5.48
C GLY A 28 3.71 -10.34 5.35
N VAL A 29 4.84 -10.92 4.95
CA VAL A 29 5.06 -12.36 4.87
C VAL A 29 6.23 -12.74 5.77
N GLU A 30 5.96 -13.07 7.03
CA GLU A 30 6.99 -13.57 7.93
C GLU A 30 7.28 -15.03 7.58
N HIS A 31 8.36 -15.26 6.82
CA HIS A 31 8.91 -16.60 6.62
C HIS A 31 10.15 -16.76 7.50
N THR A 32 10.11 -17.70 8.44
CA THR A 32 11.29 -18.07 9.23
C THR A 32 12.24 -18.88 8.35
N ASN A 33 13.18 -18.19 7.73
CA ASN A 33 14.33 -18.65 6.93
C ASN A 33 14.11 -18.96 5.42
N GLN A 34 14.78 -18.13 4.62
CA GLN A 34 15.34 -18.30 3.26
C GLN A 34 14.41 -18.36 2.01
N GLY A 35 14.56 -17.33 1.15
CA GLY A 35 15.19 -17.50 -0.17
C GLY A 35 14.29 -17.53 -1.41
N GLY A 36 14.11 -16.37 -2.05
CA GLY A 36 13.71 -16.26 -3.47
C GLY A 36 12.22 -16.13 -3.77
N ALA A 37 11.36 -16.02 -2.75
CA ALA A 37 9.95 -15.71 -2.98
C ALA A 37 9.79 -14.32 -3.60
N THR A 38 8.87 -14.19 -4.55
CA THR A 38 8.50 -12.93 -5.19
C THR A 38 7.02 -12.67 -4.94
N SER A 39 6.72 -11.47 -4.46
CA SER A 39 5.37 -10.98 -4.27
C SER A 39 5.07 -9.96 -5.37
N THR A 40 4.00 -10.16 -6.12
CA THR A 40 3.56 -9.25 -7.17
C THR A 40 2.07 -9.00 -7.03
N VAL A 41 1.65 -7.75 -7.12
CA VAL A 41 0.23 -7.40 -7.26
C VAL A 41 -0.12 -7.44 -8.74
N ASP A 42 -1.13 -8.22 -9.12
CA ASP A 42 -1.58 -8.27 -10.51
C ASP A 42 -2.53 -7.10 -10.84
N PRO A 43 -2.82 -6.83 -12.14
CA PRO A 43 -3.69 -5.72 -12.54
C PRO A 43 -5.12 -5.76 -11.99
N ASN A 44 -5.55 -6.90 -11.44
CA ASN A 44 -6.87 -7.04 -10.81
C ASN A 44 -6.79 -6.85 -9.28
N GLY A 45 -5.67 -6.36 -8.76
CA GLY A 45 -5.46 -6.15 -7.33
C GLY A 45 -5.19 -7.41 -6.53
N SER A 46 -4.90 -8.55 -7.18
CA SER A 46 -4.61 -9.78 -6.45
C SER A 46 -3.14 -9.85 -6.04
N LEU A 47 -2.86 -10.21 -4.78
CA LEU A 47 -1.50 -10.47 -4.30
C LEU A 47 -1.09 -11.89 -4.70
N LEU A 48 -0.13 -12.02 -5.61
CA LEU A 48 0.50 -13.28 -5.97
C LEU A 48 1.84 -13.42 -5.24
N VAL A 49 2.00 -14.49 -4.46
CA VAL A 49 3.28 -14.87 -3.87
C VAL A 49 3.76 -16.14 -4.55
N SER A 50 4.95 -16.12 -5.13
CA SER A 50 5.53 -17.24 -5.88
C SER A 50 6.98 -17.49 -5.50
N GLY A 51 7.54 -18.66 -5.82
CA GLY A 51 8.96 -18.95 -5.57
C GLY A 51 9.28 -19.28 -4.11
N LEU A 52 8.30 -19.75 -3.34
CA LEU A 52 8.43 -20.12 -1.92
C LEU A 52 9.34 -21.35 -1.66
N GLY A 53 9.84 -21.98 -2.72
CA GLY A 53 10.80 -23.07 -2.66
C GLY A 53 10.21 -24.40 -2.10
N PRO A 54 10.83 -25.55 -2.42
CA PRO A 54 10.37 -26.85 -1.94
C PRO A 54 10.74 -27.14 -0.47
N THR A 55 11.60 -26.32 0.15
CA THR A 55 12.25 -26.61 1.45
C THR A 55 11.77 -25.76 2.63
N GLY A 56 10.66 -25.02 2.51
CA GLY A 56 10.13 -24.16 3.57
C GLY A 56 9.62 -24.96 4.78
N GLY A 57 10.46 -25.12 5.80
CA GLY A 57 10.25 -26.01 6.94
C GLY A 57 9.27 -25.52 8.02
N THR A 58 8.64 -24.35 7.88
CA THR A 58 7.81 -23.77 8.96
C THR A 58 6.46 -23.20 8.50
N GLY A 59 6.24 -23.04 7.19
CA GLY A 59 5.03 -22.46 6.64
C GLY A 59 5.14 -20.96 6.36
N VAL A 60 4.12 -20.43 5.68
CA VAL A 60 3.96 -19.03 5.31
C VAL A 60 2.91 -18.40 6.21
N ASP A 61 3.28 -17.36 6.95
CA ASP A 61 2.30 -16.47 7.58
C ASP A 61 2.01 -15.30 6.63
N ALA A 62 0.77 -15.19 6.16
CA ALA A 62 0.28 -14.05 5.39
C ALA A 62 -0.66 -13.24 6.27
N LEU A 63 -0.24 -12.05 6.69
CA LEU A 63 -1.15 -11.10 7.33
C LEU A 63 -2.17 -10.66 6.29
N VAL A 64 -3.46 -10.85 6.59
CA VAL A 64 -4.55 -10.38 5.74
C VAL A 64 -5.17 -9.20 6.44
N GLY A 65 -5.44 -8.12 5.70
CA GLY A 65 -6.05 -6.91 6.26
C GLY A 65 -7.43 -7.18 6.88
N ALA A 66 -8.15 -6.12 7.26
CA ALA A 66 -9.55 -6.22 7.75
C ALA A 66 -10.56 -6.63 6.66
N GLY A 67 -10.20 -7.57 5.79
CA GLY A 67 -11.03 -8.11 4.73
C GLY A 67 -12.24 -8.85 5.29
N GLU A 68 -13.36 -8.72 4.56
CA GLU A 68 -14.62 -9.41 4.84
C GLU A 68 -14.64 -10.82 4.24
N PHE A 69 -13.75 -11.05 3.27
CA PHE A 69 -13.56 -12.33 2.62
C PHE A 69 -12.12 -12.43 2.13
N PHE A 70 -11.64 -13.66 1.96
CA PHE A 70 -10.43 -13.91 1.19
C PHE A 70 -10.63 -15.12 0.30
N ILE A 71 -10.02 -15.04 -0.89
CA ILE A 71 -9.91 -16.17 -1.80
C ILE A 71 -8.44 -16.51 -1.92
N LEU A 72 -8.09 -17.70 -1.46
CA LEU A 72 -6.76 -18.25 -1.62
C LEU A 72 -6.79 -19.22 -2.80
N ASP A 73 -6.23 -18.81 -3.94
CA ASP A 73 -5.88 -19.78 -4.96
C ASP A 73 -4.55 -20.40 -4.58
N THR A 74 -4.55 -21.70 -4.39
CA THR A 74 -3.31 -22.46 -4.29
C THR A 74 -3.20 -23.31 -5.53
N THR A 75 -2.02 -23.28 -6.16
CA THR A 75 -1.64 -24.40 -7.02
C THR A 75 -1.53 -25.57 -6.06
N LEU A 76 -2.60 -26.37 -6.01
CA LEU A 76 -2.81 -27.35 -4.97
C LEU A 76 -1.59 -28.24 -4.87
N PHE A 77 -1.28 -28.60 -3.62
CA PHE A 77 -0.69 -29.87 -3.25
C PHE A 77 -0.88 -30.90 -4.37
N ASN A 78 0.20 -31.28 -5.05
CA ASN A 78 0.17 -32.44 -5.90
C ASN A 78 0.38 -33.65 -4.98
N PRO A 79 -0.67 -34.38 -4.56
CA PRO A 79 -0.51 -35.53 -3.66
C PRO A 79 0.44 -36.57 -4.26
N ALA A 80 0.59 -36.61 -5.59
CA ALA A 80 1.49 -37.54 -6.26
C ALA A 80 2.99 -37.21 -6.08
N THR A 81 3.36 -36.01 -5.61
CA THR A 81 4.78 -35.63 -5.46
C THR A 81 5.31 -35.75 -4.03
N VAL A 82 4.45 -35.94 -3.02
CA VAL A 82 4.87 -36.11 -1.62
C VAL A 82 4.00 -37.14 -0.93
N VAL A 83 4.45 -38.41 -0.94
CA VAL A 83 3.80 -39.47 -0.16
C VAL A 83 3.84 -39.10 1.33
N GLY A 84 2.66 -38.99 1.94
CA GLY A 84 2.51 -38.58 3.35
C GLY A 84 2.71 -37.08 3.60
N GLY A 85 2.70 -36.25 2.54
CA GLY A 85 2.71 -34.80 2.68
C GLY A 85 1.43 -34.28 3.33
N GLN A 86 1.56 -33.22 4.13
CA GLN A 86 0.47 -32.44 4.67
C GLN A 86 0.63 -30.98 4.26
N GLN A 87 -0.45 -30.37 3.78
CA GLN A 87 -0.61 -28.93 3.71
C GLN A 87 -1.76 -28.51 4.62
N ALA A 88 -1.56 -27.48 5.44
CA ALA A 88 -2.53 -26.98 6.39
C ALA A 88 -2.67 -25.48 6.23
N TYR A 89 -3.91 -25.01 6.27
CA TYR A 89 -4.31 -23.61 6.17
C TYR A 89 -5.05 -23.28 7.46
N THR A 90 -4.54 -22.35 8.25
CA THR A 90 -5.17 -21.91 9.49
C THR A 90 -5.49 -20.43 9.39
N ILE A 91 -6.74 -20.08 9.65
CA ILE A 91 -7.23 -18.71 9.60
C ILE A 91 -7.29 -18.20 11.03
N PHE A 92 -6.75 -17.01 11.25
CA PHE A 92 -6.81 -16.28 12.50
C PHE A 92 -7.63 -15.01 12.34
N GLY A 93 -8.39 -14.64 13.37
CA GLY A 93 -9.23 -13.47 13.37
C GLY A 93 -9.73 -13.10 14.77
N ASP A 94 -10.63 -12.12 14.81
CA ASP A 94 -11.20 -11.57 16.04
C ASP A 94 -12.65 -12.03 16.20
N GLU A 95 -12.97 -12.67 17.32
CA GLU A 95 -14.35 -12.76 17.82
C GLU A 95 -14.53 -11.73 18.96
N PRO A 96 -15.76 -11.35 19.35
CA PRO A 96 -16.04 -10.25 20.29
C PRO A 96 -15.25 -10.22 21.60
N ASN A 97 -14.65 -11.34 22.02
CA ASN A 97 -13.91 -11.47 23.28
C ASN A 97 -12.52 -12.08 23.15
N ASP A 98 -12.07 -12.47 21.95
CA ASP A 98 -10.79 -13.15 21.76
C ASP A 98 -10.13 -12.69 20.44
N PRO A 99 -9.22 -11.70 20.51
CA PRO A 99 -8.54 -11.20 19.33
C PRO A 99 -7.45 -12.17 18.87
N ASN A 100 -7.29 -12.29 17.56
CA ASN A 100 -6.27 -13.13 16.92
C ASN A 100 -6.34 -14.63 17.28
N GLN A 101 -7.54 -15.15 17.55
CA GLN A 101 -7.72 -16.58 17.75
C GLN A 101 -7.82 -17.32 16.41
N SER A 102 -7.54 -18.62 16.43
CA SER A 102 -7.78 -19.46 15.26
C SER A 102 -9.29 -19.58 15.03
N LEU A 103 -9.78 -19.12 13.89
CA LEU A 103 -11.19 -19.28 13.52
C LEU A 103 -11.46 -20.69 13.02
N GLY A 104 -10.52 -21.22 12.23
CA GLY A 104 -10.57 -22.58 11.73
C GLY A 104 -9.31 -22.97 10.99
N SER A 105 -9.16 -24.28 10.80
CA SER A 105 -8.09 -24.83 9.98
C SER A 105 -8.59 -25.90 9.03
N LEU A 106 -7.94 -25.97 7.88
CA LEU A 106 -8.19 -26.92 6.81
C LEU A 106 -6.87 -27.59 6.49
N SER A 107 -6.76 -28.91 6.57
CA SER A 107 -5.57 -29.62 6.06
C SER A 107 -5.91 -30.52 4.89
N PHE A 108 -4.93 -30.77 4.05
CA PHE A 108 -4.92 -31.73 2.97
C PHE A 108 -3.80 -32.72 3.28
N ILE A 109 -4.16 -33.98 3.48
CA ILE A 109 -3.26 -35.07 3.85
C ILE A 109 -3.32 -36.12 2.75
N ASP A 110 -2.16 -36.50 2.21
CA ASP A 110 -2.09 -37.60 1.25
C ASP A 110 -2.36 -38.95 1.95
N GLY A 111 -3.47 -39.58 1.59
CA GLY A 111 -3.84 -40.94 1.98
C GLY A 111 -3.37 -42.03 1.00
N GLY A 112 -2.49 -41.69 0.06
CA GLY A 112 -1.91 -42.56 -0.97
C GLY A 112 -2.83 -42.78 -2.17
N SER A 113 -4.06 -43.26 -1.94
CA SER A 113 -5.09 -43.40 -2.99
C SER A 113 -6.22 -42.39 -2.88
N SER A 114 -6.22 -41.59 -1.81
CA SER A 114 -7.25 -40.62 -1.49
C SER A 114 -6.64 -39.35 -0.91
N LEU A 115 -7.34 -38.22 -1.07
CA LEU A 115 -7.01 -37.00 -0.35
C LEU A 115 -7.90 -36.89 0.88
N MET A 116 -7.25 -36.76 2.04
CA MET A 116 -7.89 -36.62 3.34
C MET A 116 -7.94 -35.15 3.71
N VAL A 117 -9.14 -34.63 3.96
CA VAL A 117 -9.35 -33.21 4.25
C VAL A 117 -9.97 -33.03 5.64
N PRO A 118 -9.17 -33.04 6.73
CA PRO A 118 -9.67 -32.65 8.04
C PRO A 118 -9.92 -31.14 8.08
N VAL A 119 -11.06 -30.77 8.64
CA VAL A 119 -11.44 -29.38 8.91
C VAL A 119 -11.64 -29.19 10.41
N PHE A 120 -11.24 -28.05 10.94
CA PHE A 120 -11.38 -27.65 12.33
C PHE A 120 -11.95 -26.22 12.40
N PHE A 121 -12.80 -25.97 13.39
CA PHE A 121 -13.26 -24.64 13.78
C PHE A 121 -13.08 -24.55 15.29
N ALA A 122 -12.59 -23.43 15.81
CA ALA A 122 -12.22 -23.36 17.23
C ALA A 122 -13.43 -23.25 18.17
N SER A 123 -14.47 -22.52 17.75
CA SER A 123 -15.62 -22.22 18.61
C SER A 123 -16.68 -23.34 18.64
N THR A 124 -16.66 -24.29 17.68
CA THR A 124 -17.66 -25.36 17.63
C THR A 124 -17.07 -26.72 17.22
N PRO A 125 -17.38 -27.81 17.97
CA PRO A 125 -17.01 -29.16 17.54
C PRO A 125 -17.90 -29.65 16.39
N ILE A 126 -19.11 -29.07 16.23
CA ILE A 126 -20.11 -29.48 15.23
C ILE A 126 -19.95 -28.69 13.94
N LYS A 127 -19.79 -29.38 12.81
CA LYS A 127 -19.60 -28.80 11.49
C LYS A 127 -20.65 -29.34 10.53
N VAL A 128 -21.18 -28.48 9.66
CA VAL A 128 -21.97 -28.93 8.51
C VAL A 128 -21.03 -29.03 7.32
N VAL A 129 -21.05 -30.18 6.67
CA VAL A 129 -20.29 -30.44 5.45
C VAL A 129 -21.27 -30.73 4.34
N GLU A 130 -21.19 -29.93 3.29
CA GLU A 130 -22.02 -30.00 2.10
C GLU A 130 -21.11 -30.36 0.92
N VAL A 131 -21.53 -31.33 0.11
CA VAL A 131 -20.93 -31.57 -1.21
C VAL A 131 -21.88 -31.01 -2.24
N LEU A 132 -21.34 -30.20 -3.14
CA LEU A 132 -22.08 -29.55 -4.22
C LEU A 132 -21.62 -30.09 -5.57
N SER A 133 -22.54 -30.09 -6.54
CA SER A 133 -22.29 -30.42 -7.94
C SER A 133 -23.01 -29.39 -8.81
N GLY A 134 -22.27 -28.57 -9.57
CA GLY A 134 -22.85 -27.47 -10.33
C GLY A 134 -23.59 -26.45 -9.44
N GLY A 135 -23.11 -26.26 -8.20
CA GLY A 135 -23.72 -25.35 -7.21
C GLY A 135 -24.92 -25.92 -6.44
N MET A 136 -25.38 -27.13 -6.75
CA MET A 136 -26.47 -27.79 -6.04
C MET A 136 -25.94 -28.75 -4.97
N VAL A 137 -26.49 -28.70 -3.75
CA VAL A 137 -26.11 -29.63 -2.66
C VAL A 137 -26.56 -31.05 -3.00
N VAL A 138 -25.62 -31.97 -3.17
CA VAL A 138 -25.86 -33.40 -3.46
C VAL A 138 -25.68 -34.30 -2.24
N ALA A 139 -24.96 -33.84 -1.22
CA ALA A 139 -24.91 -34.47 0.10
C ALA A 139 -24.70 -33.40 1.17
N SER A 140 -25.25 -33.64 2.37
CA SER A 140 -25.01 -32.81 3.55
C SER A 140 -24.95 -33.71 4.79
N GLY A 141 -24.08 -33.37 5.74
CA GLY A 141 -23.95 -34.09 7.01
C GLY A 141 -23.36 -33.21 8.10
N THR A 142 -23.59 -33.59 9.36
CA THR A 142 -23.01 -32.95 10.54
C THR A 142 -21.90 -33.80 11.15
N VAL A 143 -20.83 -33.17 11.63
CA VAL A 143 -19.59 -33.83 12.10
C VAL A 143 -19.19 -33.28 13.47
N THR A 144 -18.84 -34.10 14.45
CA THR A 144 -18.60 -33.68 15.86
C THR A 144 -17.14 -33.79 16.35
N ALA A 145 -16.23 -34.30 15.55
CA ALA A 145 -14.81 -34.49 15.92
C ALA A 145 -13.92 -34.25 14.68
N PRO A 146 -12.56 -34.27 14.75
CA PRO A 146 -11.72 -33.97 13.59
C PRO A 146 -11.79 -35.14 12.60
N GLU A 147 -12.89 -35.22 11.87
CA GLU A 147 -13.13 -36.24 10.88
C GLU A 147 -12.73 -35.73 9.50
N VAL A 148 -12.42 -36.69 8.64
CA VAL A 148 -11.72 -36.50 7.38
C VAL A 148 -12.71 -36.63 6.23
N VAL A 149 -12.85 -35.59 5.40
CA VAL A 149 -13.50 -35.76 4.09
C VAL A 149 -12.52 -36.51 3.18
N THR A 150 -12.97 -37.58 2.54
CA THR A 150 -12.10 -38.40 1.67
C THR A 150 -12.49 -38.18 0.21
N ILE A 151 -11.53 -37.76 -0.62
CA ILE A 151 -11.74 -37.50 -2.06
C ILE A 151 -11.05 -38.60 -2.88
N LEU A 152 -11.79 -39.20 -3.82
CA LEU A 152 -11.38 -40.30 -4.70
C LEU A 152 -11.77 -40.03 -6.17
N PRO A 153 -11.07 -40.62 -7.15
CA PRO A 153 -9.63 -40.86 -7.14
C PRO A 153 -8.87 -39.53 -7.30
N ILE A 154 -7.63 -39.48 -6.77
CA ILE A 154 -6.69 -38.37 -7.00
C ILE A 154 -6.11 -38.46 -8.42
N SER A 155 -6.95 -38.21 -9.44
CA SER A 155 -6.41 -37.55 -10.62
C SER A 155 -5.81 -36.23 -10.14
N PRO A 156 -4.60 -35.82 -10.57
CA PRO A 156 -3.90 -34.68 -9.99
C PRO A 156 -4.84 -33.47 -9.93
N LEU A 157 -5.21 -33.09 -8.72
CA LEU A 157 -5.98 -31.88 -8.49
C LEU A 157 -5.01 -30.74 -8.81
N ALA A 158 -5.10 -30.21 -10.04
CA ALA A 158 -4.17 -29.18 -10.51
C ALA A 158 -4.29 -27.87 -9.72
N SER A 159 -5.44 -27.63 -9.10
CA SER A 159 -5.77 -26.43 -8.34
C SER A 159 -7.01 -26.66 -7.48
N ALA A 160 -7.08 -26.01 -6.31
CA ALA A 160 -8.33 -25.77 -5.62
C ALA A 160 -8.33 -24.34 -5.12
N ASN A 161 -9.52 -23.76 -5.15
CA ASN A 161 -9.76 -22.46 -4.57
C ASN A 161 -10.30 -22.69 -3.17
N ILE A 162 -9.59 -22.14 -2.19
CA ILE A 162 -9.99 -22.14 -0.80
C ILE A 162 -10.54 -20.75 -0.53
N GLU A 163 -11.85 -20.65 -0.39
CA GLU A 163 -12.50 -19.39 -0.06
C GLU A 163 -12.93 -19.43 1.40
N PHE A 164 -12.68 -18.35 2.12
CA PHE A 164 -13.26 -18.15 3.44
C PHE A 164 -14.09 -16.87 3.46
N TYR A 165 -15.32 -17.02 3.94
CA TYR A 165 -16.28 -15.94 4.07
C TYR A 165 -16.45 -15.62 5.54
N ARG A 166 -16.26 -14.36 5.97
CA ARG A 166 -16.47 -13.93 7.36
C ARG A 166 -17.89 -14.21 7.82
N ASP A 167 -18.87 -13.75 7.04
CA ASP A 167 -20.28 -13.69 7.47
C ASP A 167 -20.95 -15.06 7.68
N ASP A 168 -20.44 -16.12 7.04
CA ASP A 168 -20.91 -17.52 7.21
C ASP A 168 -19.78 -18.44 7.74
N SER A 169 -18.60 -17.87 7.97
CA SER A 169 -17.42 -18.55 8.52
C SER A 169 -17.15 -19.92 7.90
N ARG A 170 -17.24 -20.01 6.58
CA ARG A 170 -17.19 -21.26 5.84
C ARG A 170 -15.91 -21.39 5.03
N PHE A 171 -15.41 -22.62 4.89
CA PHE A 171 -14.46 -22.99 3.86
C PHE A 171 -15.22 -23.51 2.63
N ASN A 172 -15.00 -22.89 1.48
CA ASN A 172 -15.34 -23.52 0.19
C ASN A 172 -14.07 -24.07 -0.44
N ILE A 173 -14.13 -25.32 -0.88
CA ILE A 173 -13.07 -26.00 -1.61
C ILE A 173 -13.65 -26.34 -2.98
N ARG A 174 -13.27 -25.59 -4.01
CA ARG A 174 -13.69 -25.89 -5.39
C ARG A 174 -12.68 -26.81 -6.06
N LEU A 175 -13.17 -27.93 -6.58
CA LEU A 175 -12.38 -28.91 -7.32
C LEU A 175 -12.33 -28.54 -8.81
N PRO A 176 -11.26 -28.87 -9.55
CA PRO A 176 -11.12 -28.52 -10.95
C PRO A 176 -12.05 -29.34 -11.87
N ALA A 177 -12.57 -30.44 -11.35
CA ALA A 177 -13.55 -31.30 -12.00
C ALA A 177 -14.38 -32.04 -10.93
N THR A 178 -15.51 -32.60 -11.34
CA THR A 178 -16.33 -33.44 -10.47
C THR A 178 -15.51 -34.66 -9.99
N ALA A 179 -15.50 -34.89 -8.68
CA ALA A 179 -14.80 -35.98 -8.01
C ALA A 179 -15.77 -36.84 -7.19
N VAL A 180 -15.35 -38.07 -6.88
CA VAL A 180 -16.07 -38.95 -5.97
C VAL A 180 -15.67 -38.58 -4.54
N ILE A 181 -16.61 -38.02 -3.79
CA ILE A 181 -16.39 -37.51 -2.44
C ILE A 181 -17.14 -38.41 -1.46
N THR A 182 -16.41 -38.99 -0.52
CA THR A 182 -16.99 -39.74 0.59
C THR A 182 -17.02 -38.84 1.82
N VAL A 183 -18.24 -38.51 2.22
CA VAL A 183 -18.54 -37.66 3.38
C VAL A 183 -18.68 -38.57 4.61
N PHE A 184 -17.65 -38.63 5.46
CA PHE A 184 -17.65 -39.27 6.80
C PHE A 184 -18.33 -40.63 6.95
N ALA A 185 -17.68 -41.73 6.54
CA ALA A 185 -18.28 -43.09 6.61
C ALA A 185 -19.72 -43.19 6.01
N GLY A 186 -20.16 -42.15 5.31
CA GLY A 186 -21.51 -41.92 4.85
C GLY A 186 -21.55 -42.10 3.34
N PRO A 187 -22.51 -41.45 2.66
CA PRO A 187 -22.70 -41.68 1.23
C PRO A 187 -21.49 -41.17 0.44
N THR A 188 -21.05 -41.99 -0.49
CA THR A 188 -20.16 -41.59 -1.57
C THR A 188 -20.99 -40.89 -2.64
N VAL A 189 -20.69 -39.64 -2.91
CA VAL A 189 -21.39 -38.81 -3.90
C VAL A 189 -20.42 -38.20 -4.92
N SER A 190 -20.95 -37.70 -6.03
CA SER A 190 -20.16 -37.04 -7.07
C SER A 190 -20.39 -35.53 -6.98
N GLY A 191 -19.32 -34.74 -6.82
CA GLY A 191 -19.42 -33.29 -6.66
C GLY A 191 -18.15 -32.54 -7.08
N ASP A 192 -18.28 -31.26 -7.38
CA ASP A 192 -17.20 -30.36 -7.79
C ASP A 192 -16.83 -29.33 -6.72
N GLN A 193 -17.55 -29.30 -5.59
CA GLN A 193 -17.28 -28.38 -4.50
C GLN A 193 -17.59 -29.03 -3.15
N ILE A 194 -16.72 -28.78 -2.16
CA ILE A 194 -16.95 -29.13 -0.76
C ILE A 194 -17.10 -27.83 0.01
N ARG A 195 -18.18 -27.68 0.75
CA ARG A 195 -18.41 -26.55 1.65
C ARG A 195 -18.44 -27.07 3.08
N VAL A 196 -17.65 -26.43 3.95
CA VAL A 196 -17.60 -26.78 5.37
C VAL A 196 -17.84 -25.52 6.18
N ARG A 197 -18.84 -25.55 7.05
CA ARG A 197 -19.23 -24.41 7.90
C ARG A 197 -19.48 -24.87 9.33
N PRO A 198 -19.29 -24.01 10.33
CA PRO A 198 -19.67 -24.32 11.71
C PRO A 198 -21.19 -24.51 11.80
N ALA A 199 -21.66 -25.38 12.69
CA ALA A 199 -23.10 -25.64 12.83
C ALA A 199 -23.86 -24.45 13.43
N ALA A 200 -23.17 -23.64 14.24
CA ALA A 200 -23.62 -22.34 14.68
C ALA A 200 -22.77 -21.26 13.99
N PRO A 201 -23.34 -20.13 13.54
CA PRO A 201 -22.56 -19.01 13.02
C PRO A 201 -21.49 -18.58 14.04
N MET A 202 -20.29 -18.27 13.56
CA MET A 202 -19.25 -17.62 14.37
C MET A 202 -19.40 -16.11 14.19
N ASP A 203 -19.28 -15.36 15.29
CA ASP A 203 -19.28 -13.90 15.25
C ASP A 203 -17.86 -13.42 14.95
N VAL A 204 -17.46 -13.54 13.68
CA VAL A 204 -16.13 -13.12 13.23
C VAL A 204 -16.19 -11.65 12.86
N THR A 205 -15.59 -10.80 13.68
CA THR A 205 -15.54 -9.35 13.44
C THR A 205 -14.47 -8.97 12.42
N ARG A 206 -13.35 -9.72 12.39
CA ARG A 206 -12.20 -9.43 11.52
C ARG A 206 -11.37 -10.69 11.26
N ILE A 207 -10.85 -10.83 10.04
CA ILE A 207 -9.78 -11.79 9.72
C ILE A 207 -8.44 -11.05 9.84
N ARG A 208 -7.42 -11.68 10.44
CA ARG A 208 -6.10 -11.05 10.69
C ARG A 208 -4.96 -11.70 9.93
N ARG A 209 -4.97 -13.03 9.85
CA ARG A 209 -3.83 -13.78 9.31
C ARG A 209 -4.27 -15.12 8.76
N VAL A 210 -3.62 -15.54 7.68
CA VAL A 210 -3.68 -16.91 7.17
C VAL A 210 -2.30 -17.53 7.32
N GLU A 211 -2.22 -18.61 8.08
CA GLU A 211 -1.01 -19.41 8.25
C GLU A 211 -1.11 -20.66 7.35
N MET A 212 -0.12 -20.84 6.48
CA MET A 212 -0.04 -21.95 5.54
C MET A 212 1.17 -22.83 5.86
N ARG A 213 0.96 -24.02 6.41
CA ARG A 213 2.04 -24.96 6.74
C ARG A 213 2.07 -26.11 5.75
N GLY A 214 3.25 -26.58 5.38
CA GLY A 214 3.39 -27.80 4.59
C GLY A 214 4.52 -27.73 3.57
N ALA A 215 4.91 -28.91 3.06
CA ALA A 215 5.91 -28.99 2.01
C ALA A 215 5.32 -28.57 0.65
N ASN A 216 6.17 -28.00 -0.21
CA ASN A 216 5.85 -27.68 -1.61
C ASN A 216 4.69 -26.70 -1.82
N ILE A 217 4.55 -25.69 -0.97
CA ILE A 217 3.74 -24.52 -1.30
C ILE A 217 4.53 -23.75 -2.36
N GLY A 218 4.24 -23.95 -3.65
CA GLY A 218 5.00 -23.30 -4.73
C GLY A 218 4.64 -21.83 -4.93
N SER A 219 3.34 -21.55 -4.86
CA SER A 219 2.76 -20.22 -4.95
C SER A 219 1.35 -20.19 -4.36
N PHE A 220 0.91 -19.03 -3.92
CA PHE A 220 -0.49 -18.75 -3.60
C PHE A 220 -0.88 -17.37 -4.10
N ARG A 221 -2.17 -17.18 -4.35
CA ARG A 221 -2.76 -15.89 -4.72
C ARG A 221 -3.89 -15.54 -3.77
N ILE A 222 -3.88 -14.31 -3.28
CA ILE A 222 -5.00 -13.70 -2.56
C ILE A 222 -5.75 -12.83 -3.57
N ARG A 223 -7.03 -13.13 -3.85
CA ARG A 223 -7.86 -12.32 -4.75
C ARG A 223 -8.82 -11.41 -4.01
N ASP A 224 -9.29 -10.41 -4.75
CA ASP A 224 -10.35 -9.48 -4.35
C ASP A 224 -10.05 -8.73 -3.05
N GLU A 225 -8.77 -8.61 -2.75
CA GLU A 225 -8.28 -7.71 -1.74
C GLU A 225 -8.18 -6.33 -2.37
N LEU A 226 -9.14 -5.45 -2.05
CA LEU A 226 -9.04 -4.04 -2.39
C LEU A 226 -7.72 -3.52 -1.82
N ILE A 227 -6.77 -3.21 -2.70
CA ILE A 227 -5.48 -2.59 -2.37
C ILE A 227 -5.80 -1.34 -1.54
N GLY A 228 -5.54 -1.42 -0.24
CA GLY A 228 -6.02 -0.46 0.76
C GLY A 228 -6.44 -1.13 2.06
N LYS A 229 -6.95 -2.38 2.03
CA LYS A 229 -7.33 -3.11 3.25
C LYS A 229 -6.14 -3.69 4.04
N PHE A 230 -4.99 -3.92 3.41
CA PHE A 230 -3.70 -4.07 4.11
C PHE A 230 -3.39 -2.83 4.98
N GLY A 231 -3.86 -1.63 4.62
CA GLY A 231 -3.55 -0.39 5.32
C GLY A 231 -3.98 -0.37 6.80
N SER A 232 -5.03 -1.11 7.16
CA SER A 232 -5.57 -1.10 8.54
C SER A 232 -4.87 -2.07 9.51
N GLY A 233 -4.20 -3.10 8.99
CA GLY A 233 -3.46 -4.11 9.78
C GLY A 233 -1.99 -3.75 10.00
N HIS A 234 -1.43 -2.86 9.19
CA HIS A 234 -0.05 -2.38 9.29
C HIS A 234 0.08 -1.18 10.25
N ARG A 235 -0.54 -1.25 11.43
CA ARG A 235 -0.41 -0.26 12.52
C ARG A 235 1.00 -0.20 13.16
N GLY A 236 2.05 -0.60 12.45
CA GLY A 236 3.40 -0.71 13.00
C GLY A 236 4.56 -0.69 12.01
N VAL A 237 4.36 -0.31 10.75
CA VAL A 237 5.49 -0.24 9.80
C VAL A 237 5.43 1.06 9.00
N GLY A 238 6.02 2.12 9.55
CA GLY A 238 6.62 3.16 8.72
C GLY A 238 7.74 2.51 7.91
N ASN A 239 7.55 2.40 6.60
CA ASN A 239 8.54 2.25 5.52
C ASN A 239 7.78 1.82 4.25
N ILE A 240 7.65 2.72 3.28
CA ILE A 240 7.21 2.41 1.93
C ILE A 240 8.48 2.29 1.08
N GLU A 241 8.94 1.06 0.83
CA GLU A 241 10.09 0.82 -0.03
C GLU A 241 9.66 0.84 -1.52
N LEU A 242 9.90 1.97 -2.20
CA LEU A 242 9.75 2.10 -3.66
C LEU A 242 11.09 1.80 -4.35
N ASP A 243 11.43 0.52 -4.56
CA ASP A 243 12.67 0.15 -5.28
C ASP A 243 12.48 0.33 -6.80
N TYR A 244 12.68 1.56 -7.29
CA TYR A 244 12.73 1.85 -8.73
C TYR A 244 14.10 1.46 -9.30
N VAL A 245 14.14 0.39 -10.09
CA VAL A 245 15.36 -0.09 -10.76
C VAL A 245 15.44 0.49 -12.18
N GLY A 246 15.89 1.75 -12.29
CA GLY A 246 16.20 2.42 -13.55
C GLY A 246 16.83 3.80 -13.33
N ASP A 247 17.63 4.29 -14.27
CA ASP A 247 18.12 5.68 -14.24
C ASP A 247 16.94 6.63 -14.48
N CYS A 248 16.37 7.18 -13.42
CA CYS A 248 15.34 8.22 -13.51
C CYS A 248 15.91 9.59 -13.15
N PRO A 249 16.41 10.36 -14.12
CA PRO A 249 16.98 11.67 -13.83
C PRO A 249 15.94 12.69 -13.32
N THR A 250 14.64 12.45 -13.54
CA THR A 250 13.51 13.36 -13.21
C THR A 250 12.23 12.57 -12.88
N CYS A 251 12.26 11.69 -11.88
CA CYS A 251 11.01 11.08 -11.39
C CYS A 251 10.31 12.06 -10.46
N GLU A 252 9.02 12.28 -10.73
CA GLU A 252 8.09 12.96 -9.84
C GLU A 252 7.31 11.86 -9.11
N ILE A 253 7.26 11.94 -7.78
CA ILE A 253 6.51 11.01 -6.94
C ILE A 253 5.42 11.85 -6.29
N ASP A 254 4.21 11.77 -6.83
CA ASP A 254 3.05 12.43 -6.26
C ASP A 254 2.46 11.58 -5.13
N MET A 255 2.15 12.25 -4.02
CA MET A 255 1.63 11.65 -2.81
C MET A 255 0.43 12.46 -2.32
N HIS A 256 -0.74 11.83 -2.25
CA HIS A 256 -1.95 12.45 -1.73
C HIS A 256 -2.33 11.86 -0.36
N ASN A 257 -2.70 12.74 0.58
CA ASN A 257 -3.28 12.43 1.90
C ASN A 257 -2.55 11.38 2.77
N PRO A 258 -1.38 11.71 3.37
CA PRO A 258 -0.97 11.02 4.59
C PRO A 258 -1.95 11.42 5.70
N THR A 259 -2.86 10.52 6.07
CA THR A 259 -3.77 10.75 7.21
C THR A 259 -2.97 11.02 8.49
N PRO A 260 -3.34 11.98 9.36
CA PRO A 260 -2.57 12.44 10.52
C PRO A 260 -2.41 11.42 11.66
N THR A 261 -2.79 10.15 11.44
CA THR A 261 -2.76 9.09 12.46
C THR A 261 -1.54 8.16 12.35
N VAL A 262 -0.47 8.55 11.64
CA VAL A 262 0.72 7.70 11.44
C VAL A 262 1.79 8.03 12.50
N PRO A 263 2.08 7.14 13.48
CA PRO A 263 3.02 7.44 14.57
C PRO A 263 4.50 7.34 14.18
N SER A 264 4.79 7.04 12.92
CA SER A 264 6.14 6.72 12.46
C SER A 264 6.21 7.02 10.98
N GLY A 265 6.71 8.22 10.68
CA GLY A 265 7.37 8.61 9.44
C GLY A 265 7.40 7.70 8.21
N MET A 266 7.29 8.29 7.03
CA MET A 266 7.49 7.58 5.77
C MET A 266 8.95 7.62 5.30
N THR A 267 9.61 6.47 5.26
CA THR A 267 10.88 6.32 4.54
C THR A 267 10.64 5.94 3.09
N ILE A 268 11.29 6.64 2.15
CA ILE A 268 11.35 6.32 0.72
C ILE A 268 12.81 6.02 0.35
N GLU A 269 13.13 4.76 0.05
CA GLU A 269 14.45 4.40 -0.50
C GLU A 269 14.49 4.81 -1.98
N THR A 270 15.51 5.57 -2.39
CA THR A 270 15.64 5.98 -3.80
C THR A 270 17.07 5.75 -4.27
N ARG A 271 17.25 5.16 -5.46
CA ARG A 271 18.56 4.85 -6.02
C ARG A 271 18.84 5.73 -7.23
N GLY A 272 19.82 6.63 -7.11
CA GLY A 272 20.33 7.41 -8.24
C GLY A 272 19.54 8.67 -8.60
N LEU A 273 18.62 9.11 -7.74
CA LEU A 273 17.87 10.36 -7.96
C LEU A 273 18.79 11.59 -7.95
N ARG A 274 18.50 12.51 -8.88
CA ARG A 274 19.09 13.86 -8.94
C ARG A 274 18.19 14.91 -8.29
N SER A 275 16.88 14.69 -8.37
CA SER A 275 15.85 15.55 -7.82
C SER A 275 14.78 14.69 -7.18
N PHE A 276 14.23 15.18 -6.08
CA PHE A 276 13.03 14.67 -5.43
C PHE A 276 12.15 15.88 -5.12
N SER A 277 10.87 15.79 -5.47
CA SER A 277 9.86 16.80 -5.15
C SER A 277 8.68 16.07 -4.53
N GLN A 278 8.07 16.71 -3.53
CA GLN A 278 6.89 16.21 -2.87
C GLN A 278 5.95 17.40 -2.62
N THR A 279 4.70 17.23 -3.00
CA THR A 279 3.64 18.22 -2.76
C THR A 279 2.61 17.65 -1.81
N TRP A 280 2.07 18.50 -0.95
CA TRP A 280 0.99 18.19 -0.03
C TRP A 280 -0.21 19.06 -0.43
N GLN A 281 -1.38 18.45 -0.44
CA GLN A 281 -2.65 19.17 -0.53
C GLN A 281 -3.37 18.99 0.80
N ASP A 282 -3.94 20.08 1.32
CA ASP A 282 -4.85 20.08 2.45
C ASP A 282 -4.37 19.35 3.71
N LEU A 283 -3.24 19.81 4.28
CA LEU A 283 -2.77 19.33 5.59
C LEU A 283 -3.73 19.65 6.76
N GLY A 284 -4.84 20.35 6.50
CA GLY A 284 -5.84 20.73 7.50
C GLY A 284 -5.29 21.68 8.57
N THR A 285 -6.02 21.80 9.68
CA THR A 285 -5.51 22.45 10.89
C THR A 285 -4.68 21.46 11.68
N LEU A 286 -3.36 21.62 11.63
CA LEU A 286 -2.43 20.83 12.46
C LEU A 286 -2.38 21.39 13.89
N THR A 287 -2.13 20.54 14.88
CA THR A 287 -2.03 20.93 16.29
C THR A 287 -0.67 21.54 16.61
N ASP A 288 -0.61 22.39 17.64
CA ASP A 288 0.66 22.86 18.24
C ASP A 288 1.61 21.67 18.48
N GLY A 289 2.86 21.79 18.00
CA GLY A 289 3.87 20.73 18.07
C GLY A 289 3.93 19.83 16.84
N ALA A 290 3.00 19.97 15.88
CA ALA A 290 3.08 19.25 14.62
C ALA A 290 4.39 19.56 13.90
N ARG A 291 4.95 18.55 13.24
CA ARG A 291 6.29 18.62 12.65
C ARG A 291 6.34 17.88 11.32
N ILE A 292 6.83 18.55 10.28
CA ILE A 292 7.15 17.93 9.00
C ILE A 292 8.67 17.97 8.81
N ARG A 293 9.28 16.78 8.76
CA ARG A 293 10.71 16.61 8.57
C ARG A 293 11.03 15.92 7.25
N PHE A 294 12.05 16.44 6.56
CA PHE A 294 12.65 15.90 5.33
C PHE A 294 14.11 15.61 5.57
N ASP A 295 14.50 14.35 5.67
CA ASP A 295 15.91 13.97 5.73
C ASP A 295 16.35 13.33 4.41
N ALA A 296 17.47 13.78 3.85
CA ALA A 296 18.15 13.09 2.76
C ALA A 296 19.43 12.43 3.28
N SER A 297 19.57 11.12 3.04
CA SER A 297 20.77 10.36 3.35
C SER A 297 21.38 9.73 2.09
N GLY A 298 22.71 9.60 2.08
CA GLY A 298 23.43 9.00 0.96
C GLY A 298 24.75 8.35 1.35
N LEU A 299 25.19 7.41 0.51
CA LEU A 299 26.50 6.78 0.55
C LEU A 299 27.52 7.67 -0.16
N TYR A 300 28.57 8.10 0.53
CA TYR A 300 29.77 8.59 -0.16
C TYR A 300 30.40 7.43 -0.95
N ALA A 301 31.03 7.72 -2.10
CA ALA A 301 31.63 6.74 -3.01
C ALA A 301 32.52 5.67 -2.35
N SER A 302 33.04 5.95 -1.16
CA SER A 302 33.98 5.12 -0.41
C SER A 302 33.50 4.72 0.99
N GLY A 303 32.23 4.99 1.36
CA GLY A 303 31.69 4.73 2.70
C GLY A 303 30.76 3.50 2.75
N PRO A 304 30.89 2.60 3.73
CA PRO A 304 30.05 1.40 3.84
C PRO A 304 28.67 1.62 4.49
N SER A 305 28.32 2.86 4.87
CA SER A 305 27.06 3.14 5.58
C SER A 305 26.46 4.48 5.11
N PRO A 306 25.13 4.55 4.90
CA PRO A 306 24.45 5.80 4.60
C PRO A 306 24.78 6.85 5.66
N ARG A 307 25.14 8.06 5.23
CA ARG A 307 25.25 9.21 6.13
C ARG A 307 24.10 10.16 5.82
N LEU A 308 23.50 10.72 6.87
CA LEU A 308 22.63 11.88 6.72
C LEU A 308 23.42 12.98 5.99
N ILE A 309 22.93 13.44 4.86
CA ILE A 309 23.54 14.55 4.11
C ILE A 309 23.05 15.86 4.74
N GLY A 310 21.75 15.89 5.01
CA GLY A 310 21.08 16.92 5.77
C GLY A 310 19.58 16.70 5.73
N GLY A 311 18.86 17.59 6.37
CA GLY A 311 17.42 17.63 6.37
C GLY A 311 16.89 19.03 6.65
N ILE A 312 15.64 19.24 6.29
CA ILE A 312 14.86 20.44 6.58
C ILE A 312 13.62 20.03 7.38
N ASN A 313 13.23 20.87 8.32
CA ASN A 313 12.12 20.64 9.23
C ASN A 313 11.26 21.90 9.32
N ALA A 314 9.95 21.73 9.34
CA ALA A 314 8.99 22.74 9.72
C ALA A 314 8.23 22.24 10.95
N GLU A 315 8.23 23.02 12.03
CA GLU A 315 7.60 22.67 13.30
C GLU A 315 6.66 23.79 13.74
N ASP A 316 5.41 23.48 14.04
CA ASP A 316 4.49 24.44 14.62
C ASP A 316 4.75 24.59 16.11
N THR A 317 5.11 25.81 16.52
CA THR A 317 5.36 26.16 17.92
C THR A 317 4.14 26.82 18.59
N GLY A 318 2.96 26.70 17.96
CA GLY A 318 1.67 27.25 18.35
C GLY A 318 1.45 28.70 17.93
N SER A 319 2.50 29.53 17.94
CA SER A 319 2.41 30.94 17.52
C SER A 319 2.97 31.22 16.12
N ARG A 320 3.67 30.24 15.55
CA ARG A 320 4.44 30.36 14.30
C ARG A 320 4.99 28.99 13.90
N ILE A 321 5.27 28.83 12.61
CA ILE A 321 6.02 27.68 12.11
C ILE A 321 7.51 28.01 12.11
N GLU A 322 8.31 27.20 12.81
CA GLU A 322 9.76 27.29 12.82
C GLU A 322 10.38 26.36 11.79
N ILE A 323 11.19 26.94 10.91
CA ILE A 323 11.94 26.19 9.90
C ILE A 323 13.37 26.00 10.39
N THR A 324 13.77 24.75 10.50
CA THR A 324 15.11 24.34 10.90
C THR A 324 15.73 23.50 9.79
N ALA A 325 17.05 23.56 9.67
CA ALA A 325 17.78 22.72 8.74
C ALA A 325 19.03 22.20 9.45
N ASP A 326 19.24 20.89 9.33
CA ASP A 326 20.38 20.21 9.90
C ASP A 326 21.20 19.61 8.77
N PHE A 327 22.48 19.91 8.70
CA PHE A 327 23.38 19.28 7.74
C PHE A 327 24.51 18.62 8.51
N ALA A 328 24.65 17.31 8.33
CA ALA A 328 25.61 16.54 9.11
C ALA A 328 27.04 16.59 8.55
N ASP A 329 27.28 17.30 7.43
CA ASP A 329 28.64 17.45 6.88
C ASP A 329 29.42 18.50 7.70
N PRO A 330 30.50 18.10 8.42
CA PRO A 330 31.27 19.01 9.27
C PRO A 330 32.01 20.10 8.48
N LEU A 331 32.06 20.02 7.15
CA LEU A 331 32.66 21.03 6.28
C LEU A 331 31.70 22.18 5.96
N ILE A 332 30.42 22.06 6.28
CA ILE A 332 29.43 23.12 6.10
C ILE A 332 29.62 24.14 7.22
N THR A 333 30.27 25.25 6.87
CA THR A 333 30.58 26.32 7.83
C THR A 333 29.47 27.37 7.96
N ALA A 334 28.57 27.42 6.99
CA ALA A 334 27.43 28.31 6.96
C ALA A 334 26.29 27.71 6.13
N LEU A 335 25.08 28.20 6.34
CA LEU A 335 23.93 27.93 5.48
C LEU A 335 23.50 29.23 4.81
N ARG A 336 23.12 29.12 3.54
CA ARG A 336 22.55 30.19 2.74
C ARG A 336 21.07 29.91 2.53
N PHE A 337 20.25 30.87 2.92
CA PHE A 337 18.81 30.86 2.76
C PHE A 337 18.45 31.87 1.68
N GLU A 338 17.81 31.41 0.62
CA GLU A 338 17.31 32.25 -0.46
C GLU A 338 15.78 32.23 -0.43
N PHE A 339 15.18 33.42 -0.49
CA PHE A 339 13.73 33.58 -0.44
C PHE A 339 13.24 34.01 -1.82
N TYR A 340 12.16 33.38 -2.30
CA TYR A 340 11.59 33.63 -3.62
C TYR A 340 10.10 33.99 -3.51
N ASN A 341 9.62 34.80 -4.45
CA ASN A 341 8.20 35.16 -4.63
C ASN A 341 7.88 35.10 -6.12
N GLY A 342 7.01 34.18 -6.53
CA GLY A 342 6.71 33.90 -7.94
C GLY A 342 7.98 33.52 -8.72
N GLY A 343 8.92 32.82 -8.08
CA GLY A 343 10.23 32.45 -8.64
C GLY A 343 11.26 33.57 -8.74
N SER A 344 10.95 34.80 -8.29
CA SER A 344 11.91 35.91 -8.25
C SER A 344 12.56 36.02 -6.87
N PRO A 345 13.89 36.18 -6.75
CA PRO A 345 14.55 36.28 -5.45
C PRO A 345 14.18 37.60 -4.75
N VAL A 346 13.65 37.51 -3.53
CA VAL A 346 13.25 38.66 -2.69
C VAL A 346 14.21 38.92 -1.54
N GLY A 347 15.10 37.96 -1.23
CA GLY A 347 16.06 38.11 -0.15
C GLY A 347 17.06 36.97 -0.06
N THR A 348 18.14 37.21 0.70
CA THR A 348 19.12 36.18 1.04
C THR A 348 19.63 36.41 2.44
N LEU A 349 19.80 35.32 3.20
CA LEU A 349 20.45 35.32 4.50
C LEU A 349 21.57 34.29 4.53
N THR A 350 22.67 34.64 5.20
CA THR A 350 23.79 33.72 5.43
C THR A 350 24.07 33.66 6.92
N GLY A 351 24.04 32.47 7.51
CA GLY A 351 24.22 32.26 8.95
C GLY A 351 25.09 31.07 9.29
N ARG A 352 25.68 31.06 10.50
CA ARG A 352 26.37 29.88 11.08
C ARG A 352 25.34 29.00 11.80
N SER A 353 25.45 27.68 11.67
CA SER A 353 24.47 26.69 12.17
C SER A 353 24.31 26.74 13.71
N LEU A 354 23.17 26.39 14.35
CA LEU A 354 22.70 25.00 14.50
C LEU A 354 21.25 24.73 15.02
N SER A 355 20.22 25.59 14.98
CA SER A 355 18.90 25.08 15.45
C SER A 355 17.60 25.73 15.01
N ALA A 356 17.54 26.99 14.57
CA ALA A 356 16.33 27.57 13.95
C ALA A 356 16.73 28.76 13.10
N PHE A 357 16.17 28.90 11.88
CA PHE A 357 16.66 29.90 10.91
C PHE A 357 15.60 30.71 10.19
N ALA A 358 14.35 30.27 10.22
CA ALA A 358 13.24 31.09 9.76
C ALA A 358 12.01 30.79 10.61
N SER A 359 11.21 31.83 10.83
CA SER A 359 9.90 31.72 11.45
C SER A 359 8.88 32.26 10.47
N VAL A 360 7.88 31.45 10.15
CA VAL A 360 6.72 31.86 9.38
C VAL A 360 5.69 32.31 10.39
N VAL A 361 5.36 33.61 10.38
CA VAL A 361 4.36 34.20 11.30
C VAL A 361 2.93 33.85 10.89
N ASP A 362 2.80 33.14 9.77
CA ASP A 362 1.58 32.60 9.24
C ASP A 362 1.41 31.16 9.74
N SER A 363 0.21 30.81 10.18
CA SER A 363 -0.14 29.43 10.56
C SER A 363 -0.28 28.49 9.35
N ARG A 364 -0.12 29.04 8.13
CA ARG A 364 -0.16 28.25 6.89
C ARG A 364 1.10 27.40 6.72
N TRP A 365 0.87 26.10 6.74
CA TRP A 365 1.88 25.10 6.43
C TRP A 365 2.36 25.17 4.98
N PRO A 366 3.61 24.76 4.69
CA PRO A 366 4.08 24.59 3.32
C PRO A 366 3.17 23.62 2.56
N THR A 367 2.92 23.91 1.28
CA THR A 367 2.18 23.05 0.33
C THR A 367 3.11 22.12 -0.46
N GLY A 368 4.42 22.24 -0.28
CA GLY A 368 5.38 21.30 -0.86
C GLY A 368 6.76 21.41 -0.24
N ALA A 369 7.57 20.36 -0.45
CA ALA A 369 8.99 20.35 -0.17
C ALA A 369 9.74 19.68 -1.32
N PHE A 370 10.94 20.17 -1.65
CA PHE A 370 11.79 19.48 -2.62
C PHE A 370 13.25 19.42 -2.16
N ALA A 371 13.93 18.37 -2.59
CA ALA A 371 15.36 18.18 -2.45
C ALA A 371 15.97 18.06 -3.85
N HIS A 372 16.73 19.07 -4.26
CA HIS A 372 17.37 19.10 -5.57
C HIS A 372 18.89 19.03 -5.42
N ARG A 373 19.50 18.00 -6.02
CA ARG A 373 20.95 17.88 -6.10
C ARG A 373 21.44 18.52 -7.39
N ARG A 374 21.95 19.76 -7.29
CA ARG A 374 22.59 20.42 -8.43
C ARG A 374 24.04 19.95 -8.53
N ILE A 375 24.41 19.40 -9.69
CA ILE A 375 25.81 19.26 -10.10
C ILE A 375 26.13 20.50 -10.95
N PRO A 376 26.89 21.48 -10.45
CA PRO A 376 27.28 22.67 -11.19
C PRO A 376 27.99 22.25 -12.47
N THR A 377 27.51 22.76 -13.60
CA THR A 377 28.08 22.49 -14.93
C THR A 377 29.45 23.14 -15.11
N THR A 378 29.78 24.17 -14.33
CA THR A 378 30.98 24.99 -14.49
C THR A 378 32.17 24.50 -13.65
N THR A 379 31.93 23.70 -12.62
CA THR A 379 33.00 23.17 -11.76
C THR A 379 32.75 21.67 -11.57
N PRO A 380 33.45 20.81 -12.34
CA PRO A 380 33.35 19.37 -12.17
C PRO A 380 33.67 19.02 -10.72
N GLY A 381 32.68 18.50 -9.99
CA GLY A 381 32.94 17.91 -8.68
C GLY A 381 32.31 18.58 -7.46
N VAL A 382 31.22 19.35 -7.59
CA VAL A 382 30.59 19.99 -6.42
C VAL A 382 29.10 19.71 -6.37
N ALA A 383 28.66 18.55 -5.91
CA ALA A 383 27.23 18.37 -5.68
C ALA A 383 26.78 19.24 -4.50
N ARG A 384 25.85 20.18 -4.75
CA ARG A 384 25.12 20.88 -3.68
C ARG A 384 23.72 20.28 -3.60
N THR A 385 23.32 19.88 -2.40
CA THR A 385 21.92 19.51 -2.13
C THR A 385 21.22 20.76 -1.63
N THR A 386 20.22 21.20 -2.38
CA THR A 386 19.32 22.28 -2.02
C THR A 386 18.06 21.65 -1.46
N PHE A 387 17.64 22.07 -0.27
CA PHE A 387 16.34 21.75 0.29
C PHE A 387 15.43 22.97 0.18
N ALA A 388 14.13 22.76 0.00
CA ALA A 388 13.20 23.86 -0.06
C ALA A 388 11.82 23.51 0.47
N PHE A 389 11.15 24.53 0.98
CA PHE A 389 9.71 24.55 1.25
C PHE A 389 9.01 25.52 0.31
N LEU A 390 7.80 25.14 -0.11
CA LEU A 390 6.93 25.85 -1.04
C LEU A 390 5.61 26.17 -0.34
N TRP A 391 5.04 27.34 -0.61
CA TRP A 391 3.68 27.72 -0.28
C TRP A 391 2.92 28.04 -1.56
N ASP A 392 1.61 27.86 -1.55
CA ASP A 392 0.72 28.22 -2.67
C ASP A 392 0.63 29.74 -2.89
N THR A 393 0.91 30.50 -1.84
CA THR A 393 0.78 31.94 -1.78
C THR A 393 1.87 32.53 -0.87
N PRO A 394 2.32 33.76 -1.10
CA PRO A 394 3.39 34.34 -0.30
C PRO A 394 3.04 34.44 1.20
N VAL A 395 3.97 33.99 2.04
CA VAL A 395 3.92 34.07 3.51
C VAL A 395 5.01 35.01 4.03
N SER A 396 4.79 35.55 5.22
CA SER A 396 5.78 36.40 5.91
C SER A 396 6.79 35.54 6.65
N ILE A 397 8.02 35.48 6.13
CA ILE A 397 9.12 34.70 6.68
C ILE A 397 10.13 35.62 7.35
N SER A 398 10.30 35.49 8.66
CA SER A 398 11.21 36.31 9.46
C SER A 398 12.40 35.51 9.97
N PRO A 399 13.64 36.04 9.88
CA PRO A 399 14.78 35.38 10.50
C PRO A 399 14.72 35.43 12.04
N PRO A 400 15.17 34.37 12.72
CA PRO A 400 15.33 34.37 14.16
C PRO A 400 16.44 35.35 14.56
N GLY A 401 16.19 36.10 15.63
CA GLY A 401 17.13 37.12 16.13
C GLY A 401 16.88 38.55 15.62
N GLY A 402 15.85 38.77 14.79
CA GLY A 402 15.46 40.09 14.30
C GLY A 402 16.19 40.48 13.02
N GLY A 403 15.41 40.62 11.95
CA GLY A 403 15.82 41.07 10.63
C GLY A 403 14.58 41.45 9.82
N PRO A 404 14.72 41.96 8.58
CA PRO A 404 13.56 42.24 7.74
C PRO A 404 12.81 40.92 7.47
N ALA A 405 11.48 40.96 7.60
CA ALA A 405 10.62 39.90 7.12
C ALA A 405 10.62 39.90 5.58
N PHE A 406 10.61 38.72 4.98
CA PHE A 406 10.49 38.53 3.54
C PHE A 406 9.09 38.02 3.23
N LEU A 407 8.45 38.59 2.21
CA LEU A 407 7.19 38.07 1.68
C LEU A 407 7.53 37.11 0.53
N ALA A 408 7.47 35.81 0.79
CA ALA A 408 7.99 34.76 -0.06
C ALA A 408 7.04 33.55 -0.14
N ASP A 409 6.96 32.91 -1.29
CA ASP A 409 6.25 31.64 -1.51
C ASP A 409 7.21 30.44 -1.57
N GLU A 410 8.51 30.68 -1.51
CA GLU A 410 9.53 29.63 -1.52
C GLU A 410 10.74 30.03 -0.66
N ILE A 411 11.22 29.09 0.14
CA ILE A 411 12.51 29.19 0.85
C ILE A 411 13.44 28.07 0.39
N ARG A 412 14.63 28.42 -0.09
CA ARG A 412 15.69 27.47 -0.45
C ARG A 412 16.82 27.54 0.56
N ILE A 413 17.29 26.38 0.99
CA ILE A 413 18.39 26.23 1.94
C ILE A 413 19.52 25.48 1.25
N GLU A 414 20.68 26.11 1.19
CA GLU A 414 21.89 25.56 0.59
C GLU A 414 23.06 25.63 1.57
N PRO A 415 23.94 24.61 1.58
CA PRO A 415 25.20 24.71 2.30
C PRO A 415 26.10 25.78 1.69
N ASP A 416 26.60 26.67 2.54
CA ASP A 416 27.56 27.73 2.19
C ASP A 416 28.94 27.39 2.77
N GLY A 417 29.91 27.16 1.89
CA GLY A 417 31.26 26.72 2.27
C GLY A 417 32.16 26.36 1.09
N PRO A 418 33.48 26.25 1.34
CA PRO A 418 34.44 25.81 0.33
C PRO A 418 34.14 24.38 -0.12
N THR A 419 34.22 24.18 -1.43
CA THR A 419 33.91 22.94 -2.15
C THR A 419 34.63 21.71 -1.57
N VAL A 420 33.87 20.67 -1.21
CA VAL A 420 34.41 19.33 -0.88
C VAL A 420 34.87 18.63 -2.17
N PRO A 421 36.05 17.98 -2.21
CA PRO A 421 36.48 17.19 -3.38
C PRO A 421 35.55 15.99 -3.62
N THR A 422 35.06 15.83 -4.86
CA THR A 422 34.16 14.74 -5.23
C THR A 422 34.75 13.34 -5.10
N GLY A 423 34.03 12.49 -4.38
CA GLY A 423 33.67 11.16 -4.88
C GLY A 423 32.17 11.13 -5.23
N PRO A 424 31.70 10.24 -6.12
CA PRO A 424 30.27 10.07 -6.39
C PRO A 424 29.50 9.62 -5.14
N THR A 425 28.90 10.55 -4.41
CA THR A 425 27.93 10.24 -3.35
C THR A 425 26.62 9.78 -4.02
N LYS A 426 26.09 8.60 -3.68
CA LYS A 426 24.79 8.09 -4.11
C LYS A 426 23.78 8.38 -3.00
N ILE A 427 22.71 9.13 -3.28
CA ILE A 427 21.57 9.24 -2.34
C ILE A 427 20.94 7.84 -2.29
N THR A 428 20.70 7.33 -1.08
CA THR A 428 20.19 5.97 -0.88
C THR A 428 18.88 5.95 -0.14
N THR A 429 18.61 6.86 0.81
CA THR A 429 17.40 6.75 1.66
C THR A 429 16.90 8.13 2.06
N LEU A 430 15.60 8.39 1.92
CA LEU A 430 14.92 9.59 2.41
C LEU A 430 13.98 9.19 3.54
N ASN A 431 14.03 9.85 4.69
CA ASN A 431 13.10 9.62 5.80
C ASN A 431 12.24 10.88 6.00
N THR A 432 10.93 10.73 6.03
CA THR A 432 10.03 11.69 6.70
C THR A 432 9.66 11.08 8.05
N THR A 433 9.58 11.88 9.11
CA THR A 433 9.12 11.42 10.44
C THR A 433 8.11 12.39 11.00
N GLU A 434 6.88 11.92 11.19
CA GLU A 434 5.85 12.51 12.04
C GLU A 434 5.94 11.85 13.43
N GLU A 435 5.92 12.64 14.50
CA GLU A 435 6.05 12.20 15.91
C GLU A 435 4.79 12.63 16.69
N GLU A 436 4.40 11.80 17.67
CA GLU A 436 3.10 11.69 18.38
C GLU A 436 2.26 12.98 18.58
N VAL A 437 0.98 12.90 18.19
CA VAL A 437 -0.10 13.78 18.67
C VAL A 437 -1.02 12.98 19.61
N PRO A 438 -1.36 13.49 20.82
CA PRO A 438 -2.38 12.88 21.67
C PRO A 438 -3.79 13.08 21.09
N ASP A 439 -4.62 12.03 21.19
CA ASP A 439 -5.99 11.95 20.63
C ASP A 439 -6.79 13.25 20.72
N LEU A 440 -7.15 13.79 19.55
CA LEU A 440 -8.10 14.89 19.39
C LEU A 440 -9.39 14.36 18.76
N VAL A 441 -10.49 14.46 19.50
CA VAL A 441 -11.86 14.27 18.98
C VAL A 441 -12.23 15.52 18.18
N ILE A 442 -12.58 15.36 16.91
CA ILE A 442 -13.13 16.43 16.07
C ILE A 442 -14.55 16.03 15.64
N ASP A 443 -15.54 16.74 16.18
CA ASP A 443 -16.82 16.99 15.52
C ASP A 443 -16.57 18.13 14.52
N GLY A 444 -16.69 17.85 13.22
CA GLY A 444 -16.49 18.83 12.16
C GLY A 444 -16.49 18.16 10.79
N GLU A 445 -17.57 18.37 10.05
CA GLU A 445 -17.90 17.89 8.71
C GLU A 445 -16.67 17.75 7.79
N ASN A 446 -16.19 16.51 7.71
CA ASN A 446 -15.36 16.00 6.64
C ASN A 446 -16.32 15.60 5.51
N PRO A 447 -16.11 15.95 4.23
CA PRO A 447 -16.84 15.29 3.16
C PRO A 447 -16.45 13.81 3.22
N ASP A 448 -17.34 13.01 3.83
CA ASP A 448 -17.26 11.55 3.83
C ASP A 448 -17.19 11.10 2.36
N PRO A 449 -16.60 9.94 2.03
CA PRO A 449 -16.65 9.40 0.67
C PRO A 449 -18.12 9.30 0.26
N GLY A 450 -18.56 10.31 -0.50
CA GLY A 450 -19.96 10.73 -0.50
C GLY A 450 -20.89 9.63 -0.96
N CYS A 451 -22.06 9.56 -0.33
CA CYS A 451 -23.17 8.80 -0.84
C CYS A 451 -23.50 9.35 -2.24
N ASP A 452 -23.12 8.65 -3.30
CA ASP A 452 -23.41 9.10 -4.67
C ASP A 452 -24.92 9.38 -4.79
N GLY A 453 -25.29 10.65 -4.97
CA GLY A 453 -26.68 11.10 -5.00
C GLY A 453 -27.18 11.87 -3.78
N ASP A 454 -26.38 12.06 -2.72
CA ASP A 454 -26.65 13.03 -1.65
C ASP A 454 -26.20 14.43 -2.13
N ILE A 455 -27.17 15.22 -2.58
CA ILE A 455 -26.95 16.51 -3.22
C ILE A 455 -26.97 17.63 -2.18
N ASN A 456 -27.68 17.44 -1.07
CA ASN A 456 -27.82 18.47 -0.05
C ASN A 456 -26.83 18.33 1.11
N GLY A 457 -26.10 17.21 1.19
CA GLY A 457 -25.08 16.91 2.20
C GLY A 457 -25.66 16.54 3.57
N ASP A 458 -26.85 15.92 3.62
CA ASP A 458 -27.51 15.49 4.86
C ASP A 458 -27.34 14.00 5.19
N ASP A 459 -26.46 13.31 4.46
CA ASP A 459 -26.13 11.89 4.56
C ASP A 459 -27.29 10.93 4.21
N ILE A 460 -28.34 11.41 3.54
CA ILE A 460 -29.50 10.60 3.14
C ILE A 460 -29.97 10.94 1.72
N VAL A 461 -29.84 10.00 0.78
CA VAL A 461 -30.42 10.17 -0.56
C VAL A 461 -31.94 10.03 -0.52
N ASP A 462 -32.67 11.15 -0.55
CA ASP A 462 -34.13 11.19 -0.48
C ASP A 462 -34.82 12.10 -1.52
N LEU A 463 -36.09 12.48 -1.26
CA LEU A 463 -36.86 13.33 -2.16
C LEU A 463 -36.29 14.75 -2.28
N SER A 464 -35.53 15.21 -1.29
CA SER A 464 -34.86 16.50 -1.26
C SER A 464 -33.72 16.53 -2.27
N ASP A 465 -32.91 15.47 -2.35
CA ASP A 465 -31.85 15.33 -3.35
C ASP A 465 -32.42 15.19 -4.75
N LEU A 466 -33.46 14.36 -4.91
CA LEU A 466 -34.16 14.25 -6.18
C LEU A 466 -34.70 15.62 -6.64
N ALA A 467 -35.25 16.43 -5.72
CA ALA A 467 -35.70 17.77 -6.05
C ALA A 467 -34.54 18.71 -6.44
N GLY A 468 -33.40 18.61 -5.75
CA GLY A 468 -32.16 19.32 -6.10
C GLY A 468 -31.67 18.97 -7.50
N MET A 469 -31.54 17.68 -7.81
CA MET A 469 -31.16 17.20 -9.14
C MET A 469 -32.13 17.67 -10.22
N LEU A 470 -33.44 17.54 -10.00
CA LEU A 470 -34.45 17.95 -10.98
C LEU A 470 -34.46 19.46 -11.23
N ALA A 471 -33.96 20.28 -10.31
CA ALA A 471 -33.78 21.71 -10.52
C ALA A 471 -32.61 22.04 -11.46
N ALA A 472 -31.59 21.18 -11.51
CA ALA A 472 -30.43 21.28 -12.39
C ALA A 472 -30.54 20.42 -13.67
N PHE A 473 -31.57 19.59 -13.80
CA PHE A 473 -31.71 18.62 -14.89
C PHE A 473 -31.70 19.28 -16.29
N GLY A 474 -30.82 18.80 -17.16
CA GLY A 474 -30.60 19.28 -18.52
C GLY A 474 -29.65 20.49 -18.63
N THR A 475 -29.00 20.89 -17.54
CA THR A 475 -27.98 21.95 -17.54
C THR A 475 -26.58 21.34 -17.67
N CYS A 476 -25.67 22.08 -18.29
CA CYS A 476 -24.27 21.68 -18.45
C CYS A 476 -23.33 22.70 -17.83
N VAL A 477 -22.05 22.34 -17.66
CA VAL A 477 -21.00 23.24 -17.17
C VAL A 477 -21.02 24.56 -17.96
N GLY A 478 -21.25 25.66 -17.25
CA GLY A 478 -21.36 27.02 -17.82
C GLY A 478 -22.78 27.57 -17.90
N ASP A 479 -23.80 26.73 -17.74
CA ASP A 479 -25.18 27.19 -17.60
C ASP A 479 -25.41 27.79 -16.21
N GLY A 480 -26.27 28.82 -16.13
CA GLY A 480 -26.51 29.55 -14.88
C GLY A 480 -27.20 28.76 -13.77
N ASN A 481 -27.80 27.60 -14.10
CA ASN A 481 -28.47 26.71 -13.16
C ASN A 481 -27.73 25.37 -13.00
N TYR A 482 -26.50 25.26 -13.48
CA TYR A 482 -25.69 24.05 -13.29
C TYR A 482 -25.31 23.88 -11.82
N ALA A 483 -25.58 22.69 -11.28
CA ALA A 483 -25.21 22.27 -9.93
C ALA A 483 -24.19 21.12 -10.04
N PRO A 484 -22.91 21.33 -9.71
CA PRO A 484 -21.87 20.31 -9.89
C PRO A 484 -22.13 19.05 -9.07
N GLU A 485 -22.72 19.17 -7.88
CA GLU A 485 -23.14 18.07 -7.02
C GLU A 485 -24.25 17.18 -7.64
N ALA A 486 -24.99 17.68 -8.63
CA ALA A 486 -26.01 16.90 -9.34
C ALA A 486 -25.46 16.17 -10.58
N ASN A 487 -24.19 16.40 -10.96
CA ASN A 487 -23.50 15.64 -12.00
C ASN A 487 -22.70 14.52 -11.32
N LEU A 488 -23.28 13.32 -11.27
CA LEU A 488 -22.77 12.12 -10.60
C LEU A 488 -21.79 11.32 -11.47
N ASN A 489 -21.66 11.64 -12.76
CA ASN A 489 -20.70 11.02 -13.68
C ASN A 489 -19.89 12.07 -14.49
N PRO A 490 -19.23 13.04 -13.82
CA PRO A 490 -18.53 14.14 -14.49
C PRO A 490 -17.36 13.69 -15.37
N GLU A 491 -16.87 12.48 -15.17
CA GLU A 491 -15.85 11.84 -16.01
C GLU A 491 -16.38 11.34 -17.36
N GLU A 492 -17.68 11.07 -17.47
CA GLU A 492 -18.32 10.62 -18.70
C GLU A 492 -18.96 11.79 -19.49
N ASP A 493 -19.58 12.75 -18.80
CA ASP A 493 -20.14 13.94 -19.43
C ASP A 493 -20.27 15.18 -18.50
N ASP A 494 -20.36 16.38 -19.10
CA ASP A 494 -20.39 17.67 -18.40
C ASP A 494 -21.81 18.17 -18.07
N CYS A 495 -22.83 17.30 -18.05
CA CYS A 495 -24.25 17.70 -17.98
C CYS A 495 -25.09 16.87 -17.01
N VAL A 496 -25.94 17.51 -16.21
CA VAL A 496 -26.93 16.80 -15.38
C VAL A 496 -28.01 16.21 -16.27
N ASN A 497 -28.08 14.89 -16.38
CA ASN A 497 -28.91 14.17 -17.34
C ASN A 497 -29.52 12.87 -16.77
N LEU A 498 -29.97 11.98 -17.65
CA LEU A 498 -30.61 10.71 -17.25
C LEU A 498 -29.64 9.73 -16.59
N GLY A 499 -28.33 9.79 -16.91
CA GLY A 499 -27.28 9.02 -16.26
C GLY A 499 -27.21 9.34 -14.77
N ASP A 500 -27.12 10.63 -14.45
CA ASP A 500 -27.13 11.12 -13.06
C ASP A 500 -28.40 10.72 -12.32
N LEU A 501 -29.56 10.92 -12.96
CA LEU A 501 -30.85 10.52 -12.36
C LEU A 501 -30.91 9.02 -12.06
N ALA A 502 -30.34 8.19 -12.94
CA ALA A 502 -30.25 6.76 -12.68
C ALA A 502 -29.29 6.45 -11.52
N GLY A 503 -28.17 7.18 -11.41
CA GLY A 503 -27.22 7.10 -10.29
C GLY A 503 -27.89 7.44 -8.95
N LEU A 504 -28.55 8.60 -8.86
CA LEU A 504 -29.28 9.02 -7.65
C LEU A 504 -30.34 8.00 -7.26
N LEU A 505 -31.15 7.53 -8.22
CA LEU A 505 -32.20 6.55 -7.94
C LEU A 505 -31.67 5.18 -7.53
N ALA A 506 -30.43 4.83 -7.89
CA ALA A 506 -29.80 3.58 -7.47
C ALA A 506 -29.47 3.58 -5.97
N ASN A 507 -29.22 4.75 -5.39
CA ASN A 507 -28.91 4.95 -3.98
C ASN A 507 -30.11 5.50 -3.17
N PHE A 508 -31.30 5.59 -3.76
CA PHE A 508 -32.47 6.19 -3.12
C PHE A 508 -32.89 5.42 -1.84
N GLY A 509 -32.96 6.13 -0.72
CA GLY A 509 -33.35 5.60 0.57
C GLY A 509 -32.26 4.84 1.33
N GLY A 510 -31.00 4.89 0.90
CA GLY A 510 -29.88 4.36 1.68
C GLY A 510 -28.51 4.76 1.15
N CYS A 511 -27.59 5.06 2.06
CA CYS A 511 -26.16 5.14 1.77
C CYS A 511 -25.53 3.77 2.09
N PRO A 512 -24.76 3.16 1.16
CA PRO A 512 -24.08 1.88 1.41
C PRO A 512 -22.98 1.95 2.47
#